data_AF-A0A957XYG4-F1
#
_entry.id   AF-A0A957XYG4-F1
#
_cell.length_a   1.000
_cell.length_b   1.000
_cell.length_c   1.000
_cell.angle_alpha   90.00
_cell.angle_beta   90.00
_cell.angle_gamma   90.00
#
_symmetry.space_group_name_H-M   'P 1'
#
loop_
_entity.id
_entity.type
_entity.pdbx_description
1 polymer ?
#
loop_
_entity_poly.entity_id
_entity_poly.type
_entity_poly.pdbx_seq_one_letter_code
_entity_poly.pdbx_strand_id
1 'polypeptide(L)' 'MIELLLVALLSDGHVLIEDVPGTGKTTLAKALARSLDLSFARIQFTPDLLPSDVTGINFYNQKTQEFEFRAGP' A
#
# COMPACT_ATOMS: atom_id res chain seq x y z
N MET A 1 -14.28 -10.06 11.19
CA MET A 1 -13.23 -9.49 10.32
C MET A 1 -13.43 -7.99 10.11
N ILE A 2 -14.57 -7.53 9.58
CA ILE A 2 -14.82 -6.10 9.32
C ILE A 2 -14.72 -5.25 10.59
N GLU A 3 -15.36 -5.68 11.70
CA GLU A 3 -15.25 -4.96 12.98
C GLU A 3 -13.80 -4.78 13.45
N LEU A 4 -12.98 -5.84 13.40
CA LEU A 4 -11.57 -5.76 13.80
C LEU A 4 -10.76 -4.83 12.89
N LEU A 5 -11.05 -4.80 11.59
CA LEU A 5 -10.44 -3.85 10.66
C LEU A 5 -10.82 -2.40 10.98
N LEU A 6 -12.09 -2.16 11.33
CA LEU A 6 -12.56 -0.83 11.73
C LEU A 6 -11.94 -0.40 13.06
N VAL A 7 -11.89 -1.30 14.05
CA VAL A 7 -11.24 -1.02 15.34
C VAL A 7 -9.77 -0.67 15.11
N ALA A 8 -9.04 -1.49 14.35
CA ALA A 8 -7.63 -1.23 14.06
C ALA A 8 -7.44 0.12 13.36
N LEU A 9 -8.22 0.40 12.31
CA LEU A 9 -8.17 1.67 11.58
C LEU A 9 -8.43 2.88 12.50
N LEU A 10 -9.45 2.82 13.36
CA LEU A 10 -9.79 3.90 14.28
C LEU A 10 -8.78 4.06 15.43
N SER A 11 -8.02 3.01 15.73
CA SER A 11 -6.97 3.01 16.75
C SER A 11 -5.56 3.28 16.21
N ASP A 12 -5.43 3.59 14.92
CA ASP A 12 -4.13 3.71 14.22
C ASP A 12 -3.25 2.44 14.34
N GLY A 13 -3.91 1.28 14.30
CA GLY A 13 -3.30 -0.04 14.45
C GLY A 13 -3.04 -0.75 13.12
N HIS A 14 -2.30 -1.86 13.19
CA HIS A 14 -2.01 -2.73 12.05
C HIS A 14 -2.74 -4.07 12.16
N VAL A 15 -3.16 -4.63 11.03
CA VAL A 15 -3.87 -5.92 10.97
C VAL A 15 -3.13 -6.90 10.08
N LEU A 16 -2.86 -8.07 10.63
CA LEU A 16 -2.46 -9.25 9.87
C LEU A 16 -3.71 -10.11 9.59
N ILE A 17 -3.99 -10.39 8.31
CA ILE A 17 -5.11 -11.24 7.90
C ILE A 17 -4.58 -12.59 7.44
N GLU A 18 -4.64 -13.59 8.32
CA GLU A 18 -4.31 -14.98 8.00
C GLU A 18 -5.58 -15.73 7.63
N ASP A 19 -5.68 -16.21 6.39
CA ASP A 19 -6.79 -17.03 5.92
C ASP A 19 -6.38 -17.70 4.59
N VAL A 20 -7.15 -18.67 4.09
CA VAL A 20 -6.82 -19.43 2.87
C VAL A 20 -6.72 -18.54 1.62
N PRO A 21 -5.91 -18.92 0.61
CA PRO A 21 -5.79 -18.14 -0.62
C PRO A 21 -7.14 -17.97 -1.33
N GLY A 22 -7.36 -16.79 -1.93
CA GLY A 22 -8.55 -16.53 -2.76
C GLY A 22 -9.80 -16.03 -2.02
N THR A 23 -9.75 -15.83 -0.70
CA THR A 23 -10.93 -15.34 0.08
C THR A 23 -11.17 -13.82 0.01
N GLY A 24 -10.57 -13.14 -0.97
CA GLY A 24 -10.86 -11.72 -1.22
C GLY A 24 -10.26 -10.74 -0.21
N LYS A 25 -9.21 -11.10 0.53
CA LYS A 25 -8.51 -10.21 1.50
C LYS A 25 -8.14 -8.85 0.90
N THR A 26 -7.56 -8.85 -0.30
CA THR A 26 -7.23 -7.62 -1.04
C THR A 26 -8.48 -6.83 -1.43
N THR A 27 -9.52 -7.53 -1.86
CA THR A 27 -10.81 -6.92 -2.23
C THR A 27 -11.45 -6.23 -1.03
N LEU A 28 -11.40 -6.87 0.14
CA LEU A 28 -11.89 -6.30 1.39
C LEU A 28 -11.17 -5.01 1.77
N ALA A 29 -9.83 -5.01 1.77
CA ALA A 29 -9.05 -3.82 2.09
C ALA A 29 -9.32 -2.67 1.10
N LYS A 30 -9.42 -2.98 -0.21
CA LYS A 30 -9.76 -2.01 -1.25
C LYS A 30 -11.19 -1.48 -1.13
N ALA A 31 -12.15 -2.33 -0.78
CA ALA A 31 -13.54 -1.93 -0.58
C ALA A 31 -13.67 -1.02 0.65
N LEU A 32 -13.00 -1.37 1.76
CA LEU A 32 -12.99 -0.54 2.98
C LEU A 32 -12.44 0.86 2.70
N ALA A 33 -11.30 0.97 2.01
CA ALA A 33 -10.71 2.25 1.65
C ALA A 33 -11.68 3.09 0.79
N ARG A 34 -12.31 2.48 -0.23
CA ARG A 34 -13.31 3.16 -1.08
C ARG A 34 -14.55 3.61 -0.31
N SER A 35 -15.05 2.79 0.61
CA SER A 35 -16.23 3.13 1.42
C SER A 35 -15.99 4.30 2.38
N LEU A 36 -14.73 4.59 2.70
CA LEU A 36 -14.32 5.64 3.63
C LEU A 36 -13.60 6.81 2.94
N ASP A 37 -13.57 6.83 1.60
CA ASP A 37 -12.85 7.83 0.79
C ASP A 37 -11.35 7.96 1.16
N LEU A 38 -10.71 6.82 1.44
CA LEU A 38 -9.29 6.73 1.79
C LEU A 38 -8.44 6.36 0.56
N SER A 39 -7.17 6.75 0.60
CA SER A 39 -6.17 6.23 -0.34
C SER A 39 -5.93 4.74 -0.11
N PHE A 40 -5.62 4.02 -1.19
CA PHE A 40 -5.31 2.59 -1.14
C PHE A 40 -4.04 2.32 -1.94
N ALA A 41 -3.01 1.89 -1.22
CA ALA A 41 -1.75 1.40 -1.77
C ALA A 41 -1.65 -0.12 -1.52
N ARG A 42 -1.00 -0.84 -2.44
CA ARG A 42 -0.71 -2.27 -2.26
C ARG A 42 0.73 -2.55 -2.63
N ILE A 43 1.46 -3.11 -1.67
CA ILE A 43 2.81 -3.63 -1.88
C ILE A 43 2.72 -5.16 -1.94
N GLN A 44 3.29 -5.74 -3.00
CA GLN A 44 3.51 -7.18 -3.08
C GLN A 44 4.98 -7.44 -2.77
N PHE A 45 5.26 -8.10 -1.66
CA PHE A 45 6.63 -8.52 -1.36
C PHE A 45 7.04 -9.60 -2.36
N THR A 46 8.01 -9.26 -3.19
CA THR A 46 8.77 -10.14 -4.07
C THR A 46 10.23 -10.10 -3.61
N PRO A 47 11.03 -11.14 -3.89
CA PRO A 47 12.44 -11.16 -3.49
C PRO A 47 13.27 -10.03 -4.11
N ASP A 48 12.81 -9.45 -5.22
CA ASP A 48 13.47 -8.36 -5.93
C ASP A 48 13.01 -6.94 -5.50
N LEU A 49 12.06 -6.83 -4.56
CA LEU A 49 11.53 -5.54 -4.12
C LEU A 49 12.62 -4.73 -3.39
N LEU A 50 12.94 -3.54 -3.89
CA LEU A 50 13.92 -2.64 -3.28
C LEU A 50 13.23 -1.66 -2.32
N PRO A 51 13.92 -1.19 -1.26
CA PRO A 51 13.39 -0.13 -0.39
C PRO A 51 12.98 1.14 -1.15
N SER A 52 13.69 1.46 -2.24
CA SER A 52 13.37 2.60 -3.11
C SER A 52 12.04 2.45 -3.85
N ASP A 53 11.59 1.22 -4.08
CA ASP A 53 10.29 0.97 -4.73
C ASP A 53 9.12 1.33 -3.80
N VAL A 54 9.37 1.40 -2.48
CA VAL A 54 8.37 1.76 -1.45
C VAL A 54 8.54 3.20 -0.99
N THR A 55 9.77 3.63 -0.73
CA THR A 55 10.06 4.96 -0.18
C THR A 55 10.20 6.04 -1.25
N GLY A 56 10.37 5.64 -2.51
CA GLY A 56 10.62 6.53 -3.64
C GLY A 56 12.12 6.74 -3.91
N ILE A 57 12.40 7.36 -5.05
CA ILE A 57 13.76 7.63 -5.54
C ILE A 57 13.84 9.00 -6.22
N ASN A 58 14.97 9.70 -6.06
CA ASN A 58 15.30 10.86 -6.88
C ASN A 58 15.91 10.39 -8.21
N PHE A 59 15.14 10.50 -9.28
CA PHE A 59 15.53 10.09 -10.62
C PHE A 59 16.10 11.27 -11.39
N TYR A 60 17.30 11.12 -11.95
CA TYR A 60 17.88 12.16 -12.79
C TYR A 60 17.27 12.14 -14.19
N ASN A 61 16.52 13.19 -14.54
CA ASN A 61 15.95 13.36 -15.86
C ASN A 61 16.96 14.00 -16.80
N GLN A 62 17.52 13.20 -17.72
CA GLN A 62 18.56 13.67 -18.66
C GLN A 62 18.08 14.76 -19.63
N LYS A 63 16.77 14.90 -19.87
CA LYS A 63 16.22 15.93 -20.77
C LYS A 63 16.20 17.30 -20.11
N THR A 64 15.84 17.37 -18.84
CA THR A 64 15.78 18.60 -18.05
C THR A 64 17.07 18.88 -17.28
N GLN A 65 17.95 17.87 -17.14
CA GLN A 65 19.15 17.89 -16.30
C GLN A 65 18.84 18.13 -14.81
N GLU A 66 17.67 17.69 -14.37
CA GLU A 66 17.18 17.89 -13.00
C GLU A 66 16.87 16.55 -12.33
N PHE A 67 16.91 16.53 -11.00
CA PHE A 67 16.44 15.40 -10.20
C PHE A 67 14.94 15.54 -9.95
N GLU A 68 14.17 14.53 -10.34
CA GLU A 68 12.74 14.43 -10.11
C GLU A 68 12.46 13.32 -9.09
N PHE A 69 11.73 13.65 -8.01
CA PHE A 69 11.30 12.65 -7.05
C PHE A 69 10.18 11.79 -7.65
N ARG A 70 10.39 10.48 -7.66
CA ARG A 70 9.38 9.47 -7.99
C ARG A 70 8.98 8.74 -6.72
N ALA A 71 7.77 9.01 -6.24
CA ALA A 71 7.22 8.37 -5.05
C ALA A 71 6.93 6.88 -5.28
N GLY A 72 7.06 6.09 -4.20
CA GLY A 72 6.53 4.74 -4.14
C GLY A 72 4.99 4.71 -4.10
N PRO A 73 4.39 3.51 -4.21
CA PRO A 73 2.95 3.30 -4.32
C PRO A 73 2.16 3.55 -3.03
#